data_AF-A0A2E7DPS5-F1
#
_entry.id   AF-A0A2E7DPS5-F1
#
_cell.length_a   1.000
_cell.length_b   1.000
_cell.length_c   1.000
_cell.angle_alpha   90.00
_cell.angle_beta   90.00
_cell.angle_gamma   90.00
#
_symmetry.space_group_name_H-M   'P 1'
#
loop_
_entity.id
_entity.type
_entity.pdbx_description
1 polymer ?
#
loop_
_entity_poly.entity_id
_entity_poly.type
_entity_poly.pdbx_seq_one_letter_code
_entity_poly.pdbx_strand_id
1 'polypeptide(L)' 'MSKCVRSGYCCQQTVCPFGEWDDEANQCKHLVGENPGDFACGIYDWIIQQPHADFSPAFGAGCCSSLNPVRLKMLEKAKA' A
#
# COMPACT_ATOMS: atom_id res chain seq x y z
N MET A 1 -11.43 -4.21 8.58
CA MET A 1 -10.37 -3.70 7.68
C MET A 1 -10.72 -4.05 6.24
N SER A 2 -10.79 -3.07 5.34
CA SER A 2 -11.01 -3.34 3.91
C SER A 2 -9.77 -3.99 3.29
N LYS A 3 -9.93 -5.01 2.44
CA LYS A 3 -8.82 -5.74 1.83
C LYS A 3 -7.93 -4.81 0.99
N CYS A 4 -6.62 -5.03 1.05
CA CYS A 4 -5.67 -4.35 0.17
C CYS A 4 -5.97 -4.72 -1.29
N VAL A 5 -6.14 -3.72 -2.16
CA VAL A 5 -6.39 -3.89 -3.60
C VAL A 5 -5.09 -3.93 -4.43
N ARG A 6 -3.93 -4.03 -3.76
CA ARG A 6 -2.61 -4.11 -4.39
C ARG A 6 -2.34 -2.99 -5.42
N SER A 7 -2.82 -1.79 -5.14
CA SER A 7 -2.70 -0.66 -6.07
C SER A 7 -1.37 0.08 -5.99
N GLY A 8 -0.51 -0.21 -5.01
CA GLY A 8 0.76 0.51 -4.76
C GLY A 8 0.62 1.94 -4.22
N TYR A 9 -0.57 2.54 -4.37
CA TYR A 9 -0.87 3.93 -4.02
C TYR A 9 -0.30 4.40 -2.68
N CYS A 10 -0.50 3.68 -1.57
CA CYS A 10 0.00 4.11 -0.27
C CYS A 10 1.52 4.32 -0.24
N CYS A 11 2.26 3.44 -0.91
CA CYS A 11 3.72 3.45 -0.94
C CYS A 11 4.29 4.43 -1.98
N GLN A 12 3.50 4.84 -2.97
CA GLN A 12 3.90 5.81 -4.00
C GLN A 12 3.56 7.25 -3.63
N GLN A 13 2.71 7.48 -2.62
CA GLN A 13 2.36 8.82 -2.18
C GLN A 13 3.18 9.29 -0.98
N THR A 14 3.48 8.39 -0.04
CA THR A 14 4.24 8.72 1.16
C THR A 14 4.76 7.45 1.83
N VAL A 15 5.66 7.59 2.80
CA VAL A 15 6.07 6.47 3.67
C VAL A 15 5.22 6.41 4.93
N CYS A 16 4.98 5.18 5.39
CA CYS A 16 4.52 4.97 6.76
C CYS A 16 5.70 5.04 7.75
N PRO A 17 5.45 5.03 9.08
CA PRO A 17 6.53 5.10 10.08
C PRO A 17 7.57 3.98 10.00
N PHE A 18 7.23 2.86 9.38
CA PHE A 18 8.11 1.71 9.18
C PHE A 18 8.71 1.65 7.77
N GLY A 19 8.31 2.58 6.90
CA GLY A 19 8.77 2.64 5.52
C GLY A 19 9.99 3.54 5.37
N GLU A 20 10.72 3.35 4.29
CA GLU A 20 11.83 4.20 3.89
C GLU A 20 11.56 4.72 2.48
N TRP A 21 11.74 6.02 2.27
CA TRP A 21 11.47 6.64 0.97
C TRP A 21 12.67 6.48 0.06
N ASP A 22 12.40 6.16 -1.20
CA ASP A 22 13.38 6.15 -2.28
C ASP A 22 13.13 7.37 -3.16
N ASP A 23 14.03 8.36 -3.08
CA ASP A 23 13.94 9.58 -3.89
C ASP A 23 14.20 9.32 -5.38
N GLU A 24 15.01 8.31 -5.73
CA GLU A 24 15.29 7.98 -7.13
C GLU A 24 14.07 7.33 -7.78
N ALA A 25 13.46 6.37 -7.07
CA ALA A 25 12.27 5.67 -7.55
C ALA A 25 10.94 6.41 -7.26
N ASN A 26 10.97 7.50 -6.49
CA ASN A 26 9.80 8.26 -6.02
C ASN A 26 8.72 7.38 -5.37
N GLN A 27 9.15 6.43 -4.53
CA GLN A 27 8.26 5.50 -3.84
C GLN A 27 8.93 4.92 -2.59
N CYS A 28 8.17 4.23 -1.74
CA CYS A 28 8.71 3.48 -0.62
C CYS A 28 9.61 2.33 -1.12
N LYS A 29 10.80 2.17 -0.54
CA LYS A 29 11.77 1.11 -0.84
C LYS A 29 11.22 -0.31 -0.66
N HIS A 30 10.21 -0.47 0.18
CA HIS A 30 9.57 -1.76 0.42
C HIS A 30 8.36 -2.02 -0.46
N LEU A 31 8.07 -1.15 -1.44
CA LEU A 31 7.07 -1.45 -2.45
C LEU A 31 7.62 -2.51 -3.40
N VAL A 32 6.94 -3.65 -3.47
CA VAL A 32 7.28 -4.74 -4.38
C VAL A 32 6.17 -4.94 -5.41
N GLY A 33 6.50 -5.51 -6.56
CA GLY A 33 5.62 -5.63 -7.71
C GLY A 33 5.86 -4.52 -8.74
N GLU A 34 5.30 -4.67 -9.93
CA GLU A 34 5.54 -3.77 -11.05
C GLU A 34 4.30 -2.99 -11.49
N ASN A 35 3.11 -3.57 -11.28
CA ASN A 35 1.85 -3.05 -11.80
C ASN A 35 0.76 -2.96 -10.74
N PRO A 36 -0.21 -2.02 -10.89
CA PRO A 36 -1.42 -2.03 -10.08
C PRO A 36 -2.19 -3.34 -10.20
N GLY A 37 -2.48 -3.97 -9.06
CA GLY A 37 -3.00 -5.34 -8.95
C GLY A 37 -1.97 -6.31 -8.37
N ASP A 38 -0.68 -6.03 -8.60
CA ASP A 38 0.44 -6.87 -8.15
C ASP A 38 1.27 -6.22 -7.04
N PHE A 39 1.15 -4.90 -6.85
CA PHE A 39 1.89 -4.19 -5.82
C PHE A 39 1.59 -4.70 -4.40
N ALA A 40 2.63 -4.91 -3.60
CA ALA A 40 2.53 -5.31 -2.21
C ALA A 40 3.57 -4.61 -1.32
N CYS A 41 3.37 -4.67 -0.01
CA CYS A 41 4.37 -4.22 0.96
C CYS A 41 5.29 -5.40 1.30
N GLY A 42 6.57 -5.29 0.94
CA GLY A 42 7.56 -6.35 1.15
C GLY A 42 7.91 -6.64 2.60
N ILE A 43 7.53 -5.75 3.53
CA ILE A 43 7.74 -5.92 4.98
C ILE A 43 6.42 -6.04 5.75
N TYR A 44 5.31 -6.36 5.07
CA TYR A 44 3.99 -6.44 5.68
C TYR A 44 3.97 -7.37 6.91
N ASP A 45 4.49 -8.59 6.76
CA ASP A 45 4.49 -9.60 7.83
C ASP A 45 5.33 -9.17 9.03
N TRP A 46 6.39 -8.40 8.80
CA TRP A 46 7.21 -7.85 9.88
C TRP A 46 6.48 -6.71 10.59
N ILE A 47 5.81 -5.83 9.84
CA ILE A 47 5.07 -4.70 10.41
C ILE A 47 3.93 -5.19 11.31
N ILE A 48 3.14 -6.18 10.89
CA ILE A 48 2.01 -6.67 11.70
C ILE A 48 2.43 -7.33 13.02
N GLN A 49 3.73 -7.60 13.20
CA GLN A 49 4.32 -8.10 14.44
C GLN A 49 4.85 -6.97 15.34
N GLN A 50 4.89 -5.72 14.85
CA GLN A 50 5.39 -4.58 15.62
C GLN A 50 4.32 -4.03 16.59
N PRO A 51 4.73 -3.52 17.76
CA PRO A 51 3.85 -2.73 18.60
C PRO A 51 3.27 -1.54 17.82
N HIS A 52 1.97 -1.24 18.02
CA HIS A 52 1.25 -0.13 17.37
C HIS A 52 0.99 -0.29 15.85
N ALA A 53 1.23 -1.48 15.28
CA ALA A 53 0.93 -1.78 13.87
C ALA A 53 -0.55 -1.61 13.49
N ASP A 54 -1.44 -1.67 14.48
CA ASP A 54 -2.88 -1.42 14.38
C ASP A 54 -3.21 0.06 14.16
N PHE A 55 -2.38 0.98 14.69
CA PHE A 55 -2.51 2.42 14.50
C PHE A 55 -1.69 2.94 13.33
N SER A 56 -0.47 2.43 13.15
CA SER A 56 0.40 2.81 12.05
C SER A 56 1.29 1.64 11.64
N PRO A 57 1.44 1.34 10.34
CA PRO A 57 0.69 1.91 9.25
C PRO A 57 -0.77 1.52 9.35
N ALA A 58 -1.67 2.46 9.10
CA ALA A 58 -3.09 2.17 8.94
C ALA A 58 -3.31 1.40 7.61
N PHE A 59 -2.91 0.13 7.57
CA PHE A 59 -2.98 -0.70 6.37
C PHE A 59 -4.41 -0.71 5.83
N GLY A 60 -4.53 -0.41 4.54
CA GLY A 60 -5.82 -0.25 3.89
C GLY A 60 -6.37 1.17 3.94
N ALA A 61 -5.96 2.08 4.84
CA ALA A 61 -6.44 3.47 4.81
C ALA A 61 -5.98 4.20 3.54
N GLY A 62 -4.71 4.05 3.14
CA GLY A 62 -4.22 4.58 1.86
C GLY A 62 -4.83 3.86 0.65
N CYS A 63 -4.75 2.53 0.61
CA CYS A 63 -5.30 1.73 -0.49
C CYS A 63 -6.83 1.84 -0.63
N CYS A 64 -7.54 2.17 0.45
CA CYS A 64 -8.99 2.37 0.49
C CYS A 64 -9.39 3.85 0.54
N SER A 65 -8.42 4.77 0.50
CA SER A 65 -8.70 6.20 0.46
C SER A 65 -9.55 6.51 -0.78
N SER A 66 -10.53 7.39 -0.63
CA SER A 66 -11.29 7.95 -1.76
C SER A 66 -10.37 8.72 -2.73
N LEU A 67 -9.17 9.10 -2.27
CA LEU A 67 -8.14 9.74 -3.08
C LEU A 67 -7.30 8.75 -3.89
N ASN A 68 -7.50 7.43 -3.76
CA ASN A 68 -6.83 6.43 -4.58
C ASN A 68 -7.59 6.23 -5.92
N PRO A 69 -7.19 6.91 -7.02
CA PRO A 69 -7.93 6.83 -8.29
C PRO A 69 -7.84 5.44 -8.93
N VAL A 70 -6.87 4.63 -8.52
CA VAL A 70 -6.63 3.27 -9.02
C VAL A 70 -7.60 2.29 -8.38
N ARG A 71 -8.11 2.58 -7.18
CA ARG A 71 -9.00 1.69 -6.43
C ARG A 71 -10.26 1.34 -7.22
N LEU A 72 -10.94 2.33 -7.79
CA LEU A 72 -12.19 2.10 -8.52
C LEU A 72 -11.95 1.18 -9.73
N LYS A 73 -10.87 1.42 -10.48
CA LYS A 73 -10.47 0.60 -11.63
C LYS A 73 -10.15 -0.86 -11.23
N MET A 74 -9.51 -1.07 -10.08
CA MET A 74 -9.20 -2.41 -9.59
C MET A 74 -10.43 -3.15 -9.06
N LEU A 75 -11.35 -2.44 -8.39
CA LEU A 75 -12.61 -3.02 -7.92
C LEU A 75 -13.53 -3.45 -9.08
N GLU A 76 -13.48 -2.76 -10.22
CA GLU A 76 -14.18 -3.19 -11.43
C GLU A 76 -13.54 -4.44 -12.05
N LYS A 77 -12.20 -4.47 -12.16
CA LYS A 77 -11.49 -5.66 -12.68
C LYS A 77 -11.67 -6.91 -11.81
N ALA A 78 -11.83 -6.78 -10.50
CA ALA A 78 -12.06 -7.90 -9.60
C ALA A 78 -13.50 -8.46 -9.64
N LYS A 79 -14.42 -7.79 -10.33
CA LYS A 79 -15.81 -8.23 -10.53
C LYS A 79 -16.07 -8.85 -11.91
N ALA A 80 -15.13 -8.71 -12.85
CA ALA A 80 -15.15 -9.33 -14.18
C ALA A 80 -14.52 -10.72 -14.12
#